data_AF-A0A067M8P6-F1
#
_entry.id   AF-A0A067M8P6-F1
#
_cell.length_a   1.000
_cell.length_b   1.000
_cell.length_c   1.000
_cell.angle_alpha   90.00
_cell.angle_beta   90.00
_cell.angle_gamma   90.00
#
_symmetry.space_group_name_H-M   'P 1'
#
loop_
_entity.id
_entity.type
_entity.pdbx_description
1 polymer ?
#
loop_
_entity_poly.entity_id
_entity_poly.type
_entity_poly.pdbx_seq_one_letter_code
_entity_poly.pdbx_strand_id
1 'polypeptide(L)'
;MFSTPSKIVSTMGDQRAKNRRRSLSLPSAPVEMAQSHFFAPYNREAKASNADDLFISRPDLLPRDLPKSSPPPGWLLHLHPNGWVYFTHPVFGLVTNADIRQPSVYGRLNPIFQSAYLNWQPRPASTEILIDDDMNELYVNHSLKLASFASWNDLNAEFAESQSWRLHKIYEKNYWKCFKDHPSHHPLPEGAEELATGTVNSSLVGNYVYQNNSVDPFSADESEKLRKLLSLLRSEDSIPKTVLISHILELIATQASETNYTYFSTARGGFTRKSPAPRSQADPVAERFSDKLIAICMTYLLFGVPFNYVRHIGRVLRAPPGSGSYAYELKKKQWQEYVQKLVKEWTDFNLVATVLLSATVSFLAVPGIDDVTRVTTLISVLCALGSIIVGLYLVWKHQTRGADMGGWSYNLNLENRYGVHEIATLLSLPLVFLIWAILTFMISVVCFSFRGFGQTIDGTQVWFETSTAWIVLVVAVVIVTTSGLVLYSFWDLWQNPFRRSSFIRTMIRQMGEGARWIGSGMRRIARMISHRDRMQVPNQEQMSGA
;
A
#
# COMPACT_ATOMS: atom_id res chain seq x y z
N MET A 1 -42.95 44.81 -45.27
CA MET A 1 -41.81 45.64 -44.80
C MET A 1 -40.98 44.73 -43.91
N PHE A 2 -39.80 44.22 -44.28
CA PHE A 2 -38.62 44.87 -44.90
C PHE A 2 -38.14 46.07 -44.06
N SER A 3 -36.88 46.22 -43.63
CA SER A 3 -35.65 45.49 -44.03
C SER A 3 -34.49 45.62 -43.01
N THR A 4 -33.63 44.59 -42.94
CA THR A 4 -32.15 44.74 -42.76
C THR A 4 -31.52 45.01 -44.15
N PRO A 5 -30.41 45.77 -44.33
CA PRO A 5 -29.05 45.39 -43.86
C PRO A 5 -28.19 46.65 -43.48
N SER A 6 -26.85 46.80 -43.56
CA SER A 6 -25.73 45.96 -44.04
C SER A 6 -24.34 46.32 -43.45
N LYS A 7 -23.62 45.28 -42.98
CA LYS A 7 -22.22 44.90 -43.34
C LYS A 7 -21.10 45.96 -43.46
N ILE A 8 -20.04 45.76 -42.66
CA ILE A 8 -18.66 45.39 -43.09
C ILE A 8 -18.13 44.41 -42.02
N VAL A 9 -17.59 43.20 -42.22
CA VAL A 9 -17.26 42.34 -43.39
C VAL A 9 -15.90 42.55 -44.09
N SER A 10 -14.85 41.96 -43.51
CA SER A 10 -13.92 41.09 -44.27
C SER A 10 -13.32 39.94 -43.42
N THR A 11 -13.72 38.72 -43.82
CA THR A 11 -12.88 37.51 -44.05
C THR A 11 -12.00 36.95 -42.92
N MET A 12 -12.25 35.71 -42.46
CA MET A 12 -11.81 34.44 -43.09
C MET A 12 -10.30 34.43 -43.42
N GLY A 13 -9.51 33.45 -42.97
CA GLY A 13 -9.80 32.23 -42.21
C GLY A 13 -8.58 31.31 -42.26
N ASP A 14 -8.66 30.14 -41.62
CA ASP A 14 -7.71 29.02 -41.75
C ASP A 14 -6.21 29.30 -41.50
N GLN A 15 -5.63 28.71 -40.44
CA GLN A 15 -4.66 27.63 -40.67
C GLN A 15 -4.28 26.87 -39.40
N ARG A 16 -4.68 25.59 -39.42
CA ARG A 16 -4.08 24.52 -38.62
C ARG A 16 -2.64 24.27 -39.11
N ALA A 17 -1.68 24.24 -38.20
CA ALA A 17 -0.34 23.66 -38.35
C ALA A 17 0.61 24.17 -39.48
N LYS A 18 1.68 24.89 -39.09
CA LYS A 18 3.10 24.61 -39.48
C LYS A 18 4.09 25.65 -38.95
N ASN A 19 5.12 25.16 -38.26
CA ASN A 19 6.54 25.60 -38.24
C ASN A 19 7.11 25.55 -36.81
N ARG A 20 7.94 24.57 -36.47
CA ARG A 20 9.31 24.24 -36.94
C ARG A 20 10.37 24.86 -36.03
N ARG A 21 10.99 23.96 -35.25
CA ARG A 21 12.40 23.96 -34.81
C ARG A 21 13.23 25.18 -35.23
N ARG A 22 13.72 25.94 -34.26
CA ARG A 22 15.06 26.54 -34.34
C ARG A 22 15.93 25.95 -33.24
N SER A 23 16.98 25.27 -33.68
CA SER A 23 18.11 24.84 -32.87
C SER A 23 18.94 26.05 -32.44
N LEU A 24 19.31 26.12 -31.16
CA LEU A 24 20.58 26.74 -30.77
C LEU A 24 21.51 25.63 -30.28
N SER A 25 22.73 25.65 -30.81
CA SER A 25 23.81 24.72 -30.53
C SER A 25 24.48 25.03 -29.18
N LEU A 26 24.53 24.04 -28.30
CA LEU A 26 25.49 24.01 -27.19
C LEU A 26 26.85 23.54 -27.72
N PRO A 27 27.96 24.23 -27.41
CA PRO A 27 29.29 23.81 -27.84
C PRO A 27 29.78 22.59 -27.04
N SER A 28 30.50 21.69 -27.73
CA SER A 28 31.00 20.42 -27.20
C SER A 28 32.52 20.43 -27.03
N ALA A 29 33.02 20.28 -25.80
CA ALA A 29 34.36 19.76 -25.44
C ALA A 29 34.50 19.67 -23.90
N PRO A 30 35.41 18.83 -23.37
CA PRO A 30 35.48 17.39 -23.59
C PRO A 30 35.37 16.63 -22.25
N VAL A 31 35.17 15.31 -22.33
CA VAL A 31 35.26 14.42 -21.16
C VAL A 31 36.73 14.09 -20.89
N GLU A 32 37.20 14.37 -19.68
CA GLU A 32 38.47 13.84 -19.18
C GLU A 32 38.27 13.24 -17.78
N MET A 33 38.84 12.04 -17.56
CA MET A 33 38.68 11.29 -16.32
C MET A 33 39.72 11.73 -15.30
N ALA A 34 39.28 12.02 -14.07
CA ALA A 34 40.14 12.06 -12.90
C ALA A 34 39.54 11.18 -11.79
N GLN A 35 40.32 10.19 -11.35
CA GLN A 35 39.91 9.20 -10.36
C GLN A 35 40.09 9.70 -8.93
N SER A 36 39.29 9.14 -8.02
CA SER A 36 39.61 8.87 -6.61
C SER A 36 40.50 9.86 -5.83
N HIS A 37 39.90 10.62 -4.90
CA HIS A 37 40.59 11.00 -3.67
C HIS A 37 39.76 10.69 -2.42
N PHE A 38 40.28 9.70 -1.69
CA PHE A 38 39.98 9.20 -0.36
C PHE A 38 39.26 10.15 0.63
N PHE A 39 38.31 9.57 1.36
CA PHE A 39 37.96 10.02 2.71
C PHE A 39 39.22 9.98 3.62
N ALA A 40 39.60 11.12 4.18
CA ALA A 40 40.53 11.18 5.30
C ALA A 40 39.74 11.06 6.62
N PRO A 41 40.06 10.13 7.53
CA PRO A 41 39.40 10.07 8.83
C PRO A 41 39.84 11.26 9.69
N TYR A 42 38.87 12.00 10.24
CA TYR A 42 39.14 13.14 11.11
C TYR A 42 39.77 12.67 12.43
N ASN A 43 40.99 13.12 12.72
CA ASN A 43 41.78 12.60 13.83
C ASN A 43 41.28 13.15 15.18
N ARG A 44 41.10 12.28 16.17
CA ARG A 44 40.28 12.53 17.37
C ARG A 44 41.09 12.77 18.64
N GLU A 45 42.09 13.64 18.58
CA GLU A 45 42.92 14.02 19.74
C GLU A 45 43.09 15.54 19.84
N ALA A 46 42.11 16.21 20.43
CA ALA A 46 42.27 17.54 21.03
C ALA A 46 41.78 17.46 22.47
N LYS A 47 42.63 17.88 23.42
CA LYS A 47 42.34 17.80 24.87
C LYS A 47 41.09 18.60 25.22
N ALA A 48 40.27 18.04 26.11
CA ALA A 48 39.13 18.73 26.68
C ALA A 48 39.56 20.01 27.43
N SER A 49 39.03 21.14 26.98
CA SER A 49 38.89 22.39 27.72
C SER A 49 37.39 22.71 27.77
N ASN A 50 36.92 23.35 28.84
CA ASN A 50 35.50 23.47 29.20
C ASN A 50 34.54 23.74 28.03
N ALA A 51 33.43 22.99 28.00
CA ALA A 51 32.46 22.99 26.90
C ALA A 51 31.74 24.34 26.72
N ASP A 52 31.58 25.11 27.79
CA ASP A 52 30.79 26.34 27.79
C ASP A 52 31.46 27.50 27.01
N ASP A 53 32.80 27.54 26.96
CA ASP A 53 33.57 28.57 26.25
C ASP A 53 33.74 28.27 24.73
N LEU A 54 33.28 27.11 24.24
CA LEU A 54 33.61 26.65 22.88
C LEU A 54 32.63 27.10 21.79
N PHE A 55 31.41 27.50 22.14
CA PHE A 55 30.35 27.81 21.17
C PHE A 55 30.03 29.30 21.00
N ILE A 56 30.54 30.17 21.88
CA ILE A 56 30.42 31.62 21.74
C ILE A 56 31.72 32.15 21.12
N SER A 57 31.69 32.48 19.82
CA SER A 57 32.76 33.19 19.08
C SER A 57 33.92 32.36 18.47
N ARG A 58 33.69 31.14 17.96
CA ARG A 58 34.66 30.49 17.04
C ARG A 58 34.20 30.55 15.57
N PRO A 59 34.74 31.46 14.74
CA PRO A 59 34.39 31.55 13.31
C PRO A 59 34.82 30.32 12.48
N ASP A 60 35.66 29.45 13.04
CA ASP A 60 36.17 28.23 12.39
C ASP A 60 35.15 27.09 12.32
N LEU A 61 34.06 27.15 13.11
CA LEU A 61 32.99 26.16 13.14
C LEU A 61 31.79 26.51 12.25
N LEU A 62 31.79 27.70 11.65
CA LEU A 62 30.80 28.07 10.64
C LEU A 62 31.05 27.22 9.36
N PRO A 63 30.03 26.59 8.76
CA PRO A 63 30.11 26.07 7.41
C PRO A 63 30.82 27.05 6.45
N ARG A 64 31.80 26.54 5.69
CA ARG A 64 32.73 27.37 4.90
C ARG A 64 32.06 28.30 3.88
N ASP A 65 30.84 27.96 3.49
CA ASP A 65 30.04 28.65 2.48
C ASP A 65 29.18 29.79 3.06
N LEU A 66 29.14 29.95 4.40
CA LEU A 66 28.40 31.03 5.03
C LEU A 66 29.14 32.37 4.90
N PRO A 67 28.47 33.45 4.48
CA PRO A 67 29.08 34.78 4.43
C PRO A 67 29.56 35.22 5.83
N LYS A 68 30.81 35.71 5.90
CA LYS A 68 31.48 36.15 7.13
C LYS A 68 30.99 37.50 7.68
N SER A 69 29.86 38.02 7.19
CA SER A 69 29.24 39.24 7.70
C SER A 69 28.65 39.02 9.09
N SER A 70 28.74 40.03 9.95
CA SER A 70 28.02 40.05 11.22
C SER A 70 26.50 40.12 10.99
N PRO A 71 25.67 39.52 11.87
CA PRO A 71 24.23 39.74 11.82
C PRO A 71 23.87 41.23 12.05
N PRO A 72 22.67 41.68 11.66
CA PRO A 72 22.19 43.03 11.95
C PRO A 72 22.15 43.30 13.47
N PRO A 73 22.25 44.58 13.91
CA PRO A 73 22.22 44.92 15.33
C PRO A 73 21.01 44.34 16.07
N GLY A 74 21.24 43.77 17.27
CA GLY A 74 20.20 43.13 18.08
C GLY A 74 19.93 41.66 17.76
N TRP A 75 20.42 41.14 16.62
CA TRP A 75 20.29 39.73 16.25
C TRP A 75 21.47 38.89 16.71
N LEU A 76 21.19 37.73 17.29
CA LEU A 76 22.15 36.70 17.66
C LEU A 76 22.11 35.56 16.64
N LEU A 77 23.28 35.06 16.25
CA LEU A 77 23.46 33.91 15.36
C LEU A 77 23.58 32.63 16.20
N HIS A 78 22.85 31.59 15.81
CA HIS A 78 22.90 30.27 16.44
C HIS A 78 23.23 29.18 15.43
N LEU A 79 23.97 28.17 15.87
CA LEU A 79 24.30 26.98 15.08
C LEU A 79 23.45 25.79 15.54
N HIS A 80 22.84 25.08 14.59
CA HIS A 80 22.17 23.80 14.83
C HIS A 80 23.18 22.64 14.77
N PRO A 81 23.03 21.55 15.55
CA PRO A 81 23.92 20.38 15.49
C PRO A 81 24.11 19.75 14.10
N ASN A 82 23.14 19.88 13.19
CA ASN A 82 23.22 19.40 11.80
C ASN A 82 23.91 20.40 10.86
N GLY A 83 24.43 21.53 11.35
CA GLY A 83 25.24 22.49 10.62
C GLY A 83 24.49 23.63 9.93
N TRP A 84 23.16 23.72 10.03
CA TRP A 84 22.43 24.92 9.60
C TRP A 84 22.50 26.03 10.66
N VAL A 85 22.20 27.26 10.22
CA VAL A 85 22.27 28.48 11.04
C VAL A 85 20.90 29.14 11.08
N TYR A 86 20.56 29.74 12.22
CA TYR A 86 19.35 30.53 12.41
C TYR A 86 19.66 31.75 13.28
N PHE A 87 18.73 32.71 13.32
CA PHE A 87 18.92 33.99 13.99
C PHE A 87 17.78 34.30 14.95
N THR A 88 18.10 34.97 16.06
CA THR A 88 17.12 35.35 17.10
C THR A 88 17.29 36.80 17.52
N HIS A 89 16.21 37.51 17.83
CA HIS A 89 16.23 38.87 18.37
C HIS A 89 15.57 38.92 19.77
N PRO A 90 16.30 38.68 20.87
CA PRO A 90 15.73 38.41 22.20
C PRO A 90 14.75 39.48 22.72
N VAL A 91 15.03 40.76 22.46
CA VAL A 91 14.19 41.89 22.90
C VAL A 91 12.79 41.83 22.28
N PHE A 92 12.70 41.44 21.00
CA PHE A 92 11.44 41.40 20.25
C PHE A 92 10.80 40.01 20.24
N GLY A 93 11.52 38.97 20.66
CA GLY A 93 11.05 37.59 20.64
C GLY A 93 10.89 37.04 19.22
N LEU A 94 11.77 37.43 18.30
CA LEU A 94 11.75 36.97 16.91
C LEU A 94 12.79 35.89 16.66
N VAL A 95 12.43 34.88 15.87
CA VAL A 95 13.30 33.81 15.38
C VAL A 95 13.18 33.74 13.86
N THR A 96 14.27 33.50 13.12
CA THR A 96 14.22 33.28 11.67
C THR A 96 15.32 32.35 11.19
N ASN A 97 15.01 31.54 10.17
CA ASN A 97 15.97 30.71 9.46
C ASN A 97 16.61 31.44 8.25
N ALA A 98 16.05 32.59 7.88
CA ALA A 98 16.53 33.35 6.74
C ALA A 98 17.90 33.97 7.01
N ASP A 99 18.77 33.99 6.01
CA ASP A 99 20.10 34.60 6.12
C ASP A 99 20.03 36.15 6.11
N ILE A 100 19.62 36.72 7.25
CA ILE A 100 19.51 38.17 7.48
C ILE A 100 20.86 38.92 7.42
N ARG A 101 22.00 38.22 7.29
CA ARG A 101 23.28 38.88 7.00
C ARG A 101 23.36 39.36 5.54
N GLN A 102 22.45 38.90 4.68
CA GLN A 102 22.29 39.38 3.31
C GLN A 102 21.34 40.60 3.32
N PRO A 103 21.79 41.80 2.91
CA PRO A 103 20.95 43.02 2.98
C PRO A 103 19.65 42.93 2.18
N SER A 104 19.63 42.14 1.10
CA SER A 104 18.44 41.88 0.28
C SER A 104 17.40 40.99 0.99
N VAL A 105 17.83 40.05 1.83
CA VAL A 105 16.95 39.21 2.65
C VAL A 105 16.41 40.03 3.81
N TYR A 106 17.30 40.71 4.54
CA TYR A 106 16.91 41.57 5.66
C TYR A 106 15.96 42.70 5.22
N GLY A 107 16.22 43.35 4.09
CA GLY A 107 15.35 44.41 3.56
C GLY A 107 13.92 43.95 3.23
N ARG A 108 13.73 42.67 2.88
CA ARG A 108 12.39 42.09 2.66
C ARG A 108 11.68 41.72 3.96
N LEU A 109 12.42 41.16 4.93
CA LEU A 109 11.84 40.66 6.19
C LEU A 109 11.68 41.73 7.27
N ASN A 110 12.53 42.77 7.29
CA ASN A 110 12.45 43.86 8.27
C ASN A 110 11.06 44.52 8.42
N PRO A 111 10.30 44.86 7.34
CA PRO A 111 8.94 45.37 7.52
C PRO A 111 7.99 44.35 8.17
N ILE A 112 8.18 43.04 7.93
CA ILE A 112 7.38 41.96 8.51
C ILE A 112 7.73 41.78 9.99
N PHE A 113 9.02 41.79 10.34
CA PHE A 113 9.49 41.81 11.73
C PHE A 113 8.89 42.98 12.52
N GLN A 114 8.80 44.17 11.89
CA GLN A 114 8.19 45.35 12.49
C GLN A 114 6.66 45.20 12.63
N SER A 115 5.94 44.71 11.62
CA SER A 115 4.49 44.52 11.71
C SER A 115 4.10 43.43 12.71
N ALA A 116 4.80 42.30 12.73
CA ALA A 116 4.58 41.21 13.69
C ALA A 116 4.78 41.70 15.13
N TYR A 117 5.85 42.47 15.39
CA TYR A 117 6.10 43.06 16.70
C TYR A 117 5.03 44.09 17.11
N LEU A 118 4.61 44.97 16.20
CA LEU A 118 3.60 46.01 16.49
C LEU A 118 2.21 45.42 16.74
N ASN A 119 1.80 44.42 15.96
CA ASN A 119 0.50 43.76 16.08
C ASN A 119 0.38 42.89 17.36
N TRP A 120 1.51 42.53 17.98
CA TRP A 120 1.56 41.58 19.10
C TRP A 120 1.79 42.24 20.48
N GLN A 121 1.70 43.56 20.58
CA GLN A 121 1.80 44.28 21.85
C GLN A 121 0.49 44.19 22.66
N PRO A 122 0.52 43.85 23.97
CA PRO A 122 1.69 43.52 24.79
C PRO A 122 2.12 42.05 24.70
N ARG A 123 3.41 41.80 24.39
CA ARG A 123 4.00 40.45 24.32
C ARG A 123 4.37 39.91 25.72
N PRO A 124 3.91 38.72 26.14
CA PRO A 124 4.40 38.07 27.36
C PRO A 124 5.87 37.62 27.22
N ALA A 125 6.62 37.59 28.32
CA ALA A 125 8.04 37.24 28.27
C ALA A 125 8.34 35.79 27.80
N SER A 126 7.36 34.89 27.93
CA SER A 126 7.47 33.45 27.63
C SER A 126 7.02 33.08 26.21
N THR A 127 7.11 33.98 25.23
CA THR A 127 6.58 33.78 23.88
C THR A 127 7.52 34.27 22.79
N GLU A 128 7.55 33.59 21.66
CA GLU A 128 8.33 33.96 20.47
C GLU A 128 7.49 33.84 19.19
N ILE A 129 7.84 34.60 18.16
CA ILE A 129 7.37 34.42 16.78
C ILE A 129 8.56 33.93 15.96
N LEU A 130 8.38 32.82 15.28
CA LEU A 130 9.26 32.38 14.21
C LEU A 130 8.70 32.84 12.87
N ILE A 131 9.56 33.43 12.04
CA ILE A 131 9.27 33.80 10.65
C ILE A 131 10.24 33.05 9.74
N ASP A 132 9.70 32.20 8.87
CA ASP A 132 10.49 31.43 7.90
C ASP A 132 10.78 32.21 6.60
N ASP A 133 11.56 31.57 5.70
CA ASP A 133 11.97 32.15 4.42
C ASP A 133 10.79 32.44 3.47
N ASP A 134 9.68 31.72 3.64
CA ASP A 134 8.43 31.86 2.90
C ASP A 134 7.49 32.91 3.54
N MET A 135 7.95 33.58 4.62
CA MET A 135 7.24 34.62 5.38
C MET A 135 6.03 34.09 6.17
N ASN A 136 6.01 32.80 6.53
CA ASN A 136 4.99 32.26 7.44
C ASN A 136 5.33 32.63 8.89
N GLU A 137 4.32 33.09 9.63
CA GLU A 137 4.42 33.38 11.06
C GLU A 137 4.00 32.16 11.89
N LEU A 138 4.88 31.66 12.75
CA LEU A 138 4.60 30.65 13.76
C LEU A 138 4.69 31.29 15.15
N TYR A 139 3.55 31.40 15.81
CA TYR A 139 3.46 31.89 17.19
C TYR A 139 3.76 30.74 18.15
N VAL A 140 4.60 30.96 19.16
CA VAL A 140 5.07 29.95 20.11
C VAL A 140 4.84 30.45 21.54
N ASN A 141 4.25 29.60 22.38
CA ASN A 141 4.04 29.87 23.80
C ASN A 141 4.78 28.83 24.67
N HIS A 142 5.86 29.25 25.33
CA HIS A 142 6.66 28.36 26.18
C HIS A 142 6.00 28.02 27.52
N SER A 143 5.05 28.83 28.01
CA SER A 143 4.35 28.50 29.27
C SER A 143 3.32 27.39 29.09
N LEU A 144 2.65 27.35 27.93
CA LEU A 144 1.68 26.29 27.59
C LEU A 144 2.29 25.12 26.79
N LYS A 145 3.50 25.27 26.25
CA LYS A 145 4.17 24.29 25.38
C LYS A 145 3.41 24.02 24.07
N LEU A 146 2.87 25.09 23.47
CA LEU A 146 2.04 25.06 22.25
C LEU A 146 2.52 26.07 21.20
N ALA A 147 2.33 25.78 19.91
CA ALA A 147 2.61 26.71 18.81
C ALA A 147 1.59 26.64 17.65
N SER A 148 1.17 27.79 17.12
CA SER A 148 0.13 27.94 16.09
C SER A 148 0.58 28.83 14.93
N PHE A 149 0.26 28.41 13.70
CA PHE A 149 0.41 29.21 12.48
C PHE A 149 -0.81 30.10 12.19
N ALA A 150 -1.91 29.95 12.95
CA ALA A 150 -3.18 30.61 12.63
C ALA A 150 -3.38 31.91 13.43
N SER A 151 -3.13 31.91 14.74
CA SER A 151 -3.14 33.13 15.55
C SER A 151 -2.42 32.95 16.89
N TRP A 152 -1.89 34.04 17.45
CA TRP A 152 -1.57 34.14 18.87
C TRP A 152 -2.77 33.87 19.77
N ASN A 153 -3.99 34.27 19.35
CA ASN A 153 -5.21 34.10 20.15
C ASN A 153 -5.56 32.63 20.39
N ASP A 154 -5.01 31.71 19.58
CA ASP A 154 -5.14 30.25 19.75
C ASP A 154 -4.25 29.69 20.88
N LEU A 155 -3.37 30.52 21.47
CA LEU A 155 -2.31 30.10 22.40
C LEU A 155 -2.50 30.64 23.82
N ASN A 156 -3.76 30.72 24.26
CA ASN A 156 -4.14 31.00 25.64
C ASN A 156 -4.74 29.75 26.33
N ALA A 157 -4.87 29.79 27.66
CA ALA A 157 -5.32 28.62 28.45
C ALA A 157 -6.78 28.23 28.15
N GLU A 158 -7.69 29.20 28.07
CA GLU A 158 -9.11 28.98 27.81
C GLU A 158 -9.35 28.34 26.42
N PHE A 159 -8.58 28.75 25.42
CA PHE A 159 -8.57 28.13 24.10
C PHE A 159 -7.98 26.72 24.15
N ALA A 160 -6.83 26.53 24.81
CA ALA A 160 -6.18 25.23 24.94
C ALA A 160 -7.06 24.16 25.61
N GLU A 161 -7.94 24.56 26.55
CA GLU A 161 -8.93 23.70 27.21
C GLU A 161 -10.19 23.44 26.36
N SER A 162 -10.63 24.41 25.56
CA SER A 162 -11.84 24.30 24.73
C SER A 162 -11.61 23.60 23.38
N GLN A 163 -10.36 23.46 22.94
CA GLN A 163 -10.04 22.80 21.67
C GLN A 163 -10.19 21.28 21.68
N SER A 164 -10.49 20.73 20.50
CA SER A 164 -10.42 19.28 20.30
C SER A 164 -9.01 18.76 20.56
N TRP A 165 -8.89 17.62 21.23
CA TRP A 165 -7.60 16.96 21.52
C TRP A 165 -6.67 16.88 20.30
N ARG A 166 -7.22 16.61 19.12
CA ARG A 166 -6.43 16.53 17.87
C ARG A 166 -5.73 17.86 17.58
N LEU A 167 -6.43 18.98 17.72
CA LEU A 167 -5.86 20.31 17.46
C LEU A 167 -4.85 20.69 18.53
N HIS A 168 -5.15 20.42 19.81
CA HIS A 168 -4.19 20.57 20.91
C HIS A 168 -2.88 19.81 20.64
N LYS A 169 -2.95 18.54 20.19
CA LYS A 169 -1.77 17.75 19.83
C LYS A 169 -1.05 18.22 18.55
N ILE A 170 -1.74 18.91 17.64
CA ILE A 170 -1.10 19.59 16.50
C ILE A 170 -0.28 20.80 16.98
N TYR A 171 -0.80 21.60 17.90
CA TYR A 171 -0.06 22.74 18.46
C TYR A 171 1.13 22.30 19.33
N GLU A 172 0.98 21.23 20.13
CA GLU A 172 2.08 20.61 20.88
C GLU A 172 3.16 20.07 19.93
N LYS A 173 2.77 19.40 18.83
CA LYS A 173 3.71 18.94 17.79
C LYS A 173 4.52 20.11 17.22
N ASN A 174 3.85 21.21 16.86
CA ASN A 174 4.53 22.39 16.30
C ASN A 174 5.53 22.99 17.29
N TYR A 175 5.19 23.01 18.58
CA TYR A 175 6.06 23.48 19.65
C TYR A 175 7.34 22.64 19.76
N TRP A 176 7.21 21.31 19.86
CA TRP A 176 8.37 20.42 19.93
C TRP A 176 9.20 20.42 18.64
N LYS A 177 8.56 20.58 17.47
CA LYS A 177 9.27 20.80 16.21
C LYS A 177 10.13 22.08 16.27
N CYS A 178 9.60 23.19 16.80
CA CYS A 178 10.36 24.43 16.95
C CYS A 178 11.63 24.21 17.80
N PHE A 179 11.53 23.52 18.94
CA PHE A 179 12.67 23.15 19.79
C PHE A 179 13.68 22.21 19.12
N LYS A 180 13.23 21.32 18.24
CA LYS A 180 14.13 20.43 17.47
C LYS A 180 14.91 21.20 16.42
N ASP A 181 14.25 22.13 15.74
CA ASP A 181 14.82 22.88 14.63
C ASP A 181 15.67 24.09 15.11
N HIS A 182 15.45 24.58 16.35
CA HIS A 182 16.12 25.75 16.97
C HIS A 182 16.54 25.46 18.44
N PRO A 183 17.40 24.46 18.71
CA PRO A 183 17.66 23.93 20.05
C PRO A 183 18.63 24.75 20.93
N SER A 184 19.23 25.81 20.38
CA SER A 184 20.41 26.48 20.94
C SER A 184 20.10 27.79 21.68
N HIS A 185 18.89 28.35 21.53
CA HIS A 185 18.53 29.67 22.06
C HIS A 185 17.55 29.66 23.23
N HIS A 186 16.89 28.53 23.50
CA HIS A 186 16.04 28.32 24.68
C HIS A 186 16.44 27.04 25.44
N PRO A 187 16.51 27.07 26.78
CA PRO A 187 16.72 25.86 27.58
C PRO A 187 15.52 24.93 27.50
N LEU A 188 15.74 23.65 27.79
CA LEU A 188 14.68 22.64 27.78
C LEU A 188 13.56 22.99 28.78
N PRO A 189 12.27 22.92 28.40
CA PRO A 189 11.17 23.20 29.32
C PRO A 189 11.10 22.21 30.49
N GLU A 190 10.73 22.69 31.67
CA GLU A 190 10.63 21.88 32.89
C GLU A 190 9.72 20.65 32.68
N GLY A 191 10.17 19.49 33.16
CA GLY A 191 9.49 18.19 33.01
C GLY A 191 9.57 17.55 31.62
N ALA A 192 10.14 18.18 30.59
CA ALA A 192 10.22 17.59 29.24
C ALA A 192 11.06 16.31 29.19
N GLU A 193 12.18 16.24 29.93
CA GLU A 193 13.01 15.03 30.04
C GLU A 193 12.27 13.86 30.71
N GLU A 194 11.49 14.16 31.76
CA GLU A 194 10.66 13.16 32.44
C GLU A 194 9.56 12.64 31.53
N LEU A 195 8.87 13.52 30.79
CA LEU A 195 7.84 13.14 29.82
C LEU A 195 8.38 12.27 28.68
N ALA A 196 9.55 12.62 28.12
CA ALA A 196 10.20 11.82 27.09
C ALA A 196 10.62 10.44 27.62
N THR A 197 11.24 10.40 28.80
CA THR A 197 11.67 9.15 29.46
C THR A 197 10.48 8.27 29.82
N GLY A 198 9.43 8.85 30.40
CA GLY A 198 8.18 8.19 30.75
C GLY A 198 7.48 7.60 29.53
N THR A 199 7.48 8.31 28.39
CA THR A 199 6.85 7.81 27.18
C THR A 199 7.67 6.68 26.52
N VAL A 200 9.00 6.79 26.45
CA VAL A 200 9.85 5.69 25.96
C VAL A 200 9.66 4.42 26.82
N ASN A 201 9.55 4.57 28.14
CA ASN A 201 9.23 3.46 29.04
C ASN A 201 7.81 2.92 28.81
N SER A 202 6.82 3.80 28.60
CA SER A 202 5.45 3.39 28.25
C SER A 202 5.42 2.57 26.97
N SER A 203 6.19 2.96 25.95
CA SER A 203 6.26 2.23 24.68
C SER A 203 7.00 0.89 24.78
N LEU A 204 7.98 0.74 25.67
CA LEU A 204 8.52 -0.60 26.00
C LEU A 204 7.45 -1.51 26.59
N VAL A 205 6.68 -1.01 27.56
CA VAL A 205 5.60 -1.77 28.21
C VAL A 205 4.46 -2.08 27.24
N GLY A 206 4.02 -1.11 26.45
CA GLY A 206 2.94 -1.27 25.47
C GLY A 206 3.30 -2.27 24.37
N ASN A 207 4.54 -2.23 23.85
CA ASN A 207 5.02 -3.25 22.92
C ASN A 207 5.09 -4.65 23.55
N TYR A 208 5.48 -4.78 24.82
CA TYR A 208 5.50 -6.08 25.50
C TYR A 208 4.09 -6.64 25.76
N VAL A 209 3.16 -5.78 26.20
CA VAL A 209 1.79 -6.16 26.60
C VAL A 209 0.87 -6.37 25.39
N TYR A 210 0.96 -5.50 24.37
CA TYR A 210 0.05 -5.49 23.22
C TYR A 210 0.65 -6.10 21.94
N GLN A 211 1.97 -6.27 21.87
CA GLN A 211 2.68 -6.92 20.76
C GLN A 211 2.25 -6.37 19.39
N ASN A 212 1.70 -7.22 18.51
CA ASN A 212 1.24 -6.84 17.17
C ASN A 212 0.04 -5.87 17.15
N ASN A 213 -0.62 -5.65 18.30
CA ASN A 213 -1.69 -4.67 18.48
C ASN A 213 -1.18 -3.40 19.21
N SER A 214 0.13 -3.28 19.46
CA SER A 214 0.72 -2.07 20.00
C SER A 214 0.46 -0.89 19.07
N VAL A 215 0.17 0.26 19.68
CA VAL A 215 -0.11 1.53 19.02
C VAL A 215 0.92 2.59 19.44
N ASP A 216 2.11 2.13 19.81
CA ASP A 216 3.22 2.96 20.27
C ASP A 216 4.00 3.57 19.10
N PRO A 217 4.60 4.77 19.27
CA PRO A 217 5.39 5.44 18.23
C PRO A 217 6.74 4.78 17.95
N PHE A 218 7.26 4.01 18.91
CA PHE A 218 8.59 3.40 18.87
C PHE A 218 8.48 1.88 18.99
N SER A 219 9.35 1.13 18.30
CA SER A 219 9.50 -0.31 18.52
C SER A 219 10.23 -0.63 19.84
N ALA A 220 10.25 -1.92 20.23
CA ALA A 220 11.02 -2.36 21.40
C ALA A 220 12.51 -2.01 21.25
N ASP A 221 13.14 -2.41 20.14
CA ASP A 221 14.56 -2.16 19.84
C ASP A 221 14.91 -0.65 19.79
N GLU A 222 14.02 0.18 19.24
CA GLU A 222 14.22 1.64 19.22
C GLU A 222 14.04 2.24 20.61
N SER A 223 13.04 1.80 21.36
CA SER A 223 12.80 2.31 22.72
C SER A 223 13.96 1.95 23.65
N GLU A 224 14.59 0.78 23.49
CA GLU A 224 15.83 0.45 24.21
C GLU A 224 16.99 1.36 23.82
N LYS A 225 17.17 1.65 22.53
CA LYS A 225 18.21 2.58 22.04
C LYS A 225 17.98 4.00 22.54
N LEU A 226 16.74 4.50 22.47
CA LEU A 226 16.34 5.83 22.98
C LEU A 226 16.54 5.92 24.49
N ARG A 227 16.11 4.90 25.26
CA ARG A 227 16.35 4.83 26.71
C ARG A 227 17.84 4.85 27.04
N LYS A 228 18.67 4.15 26.27
CA LYS A 228 20.13 4.19 26.42
C LYS A 228 20.70 5.59 26.12
N LEU A 229 20.27 6.24 25.03
CA LEU A 229 20.72 7.59 24.67
C LEU A 229 20.30 8.63 25.73
N LEU A 230 19.05 8.61 26.19
CA LEU A 230 18.57 9.47 27.28
C LEU A 230 19.39 9.24 28.56
N SER A 231 19.71 7.99 28.90
CA SER A 231 20.54 7.70 30.09
C SER A 231 21.98 8.22 30.00
N LEU A 232 22.53 8.32 28.78
CA LEU A 232 23.89 8.86 28.54
C LEU A 232 23.91 10.40 28.58
N LEU A 233 22.84 11.05 28.14
CA LEU A 233 22.73 12.52 28.10
C LEU A 233 22.16 13.14 29.38
N ARG A 234 21.85 12.32 30.40
CA ARG A 234 21.19 12.76 31.63
C ARG A 234 21.98 13.81 32.44
N SER A 235 23.31 13.78 32.38
CA SER A 235 24.19 14.65 33.19
C SER A 235 24.60 15.97 32.53
N GLU A 236 24.29 16.19 31.25
CA GLU A 236 24.74 17.36 30.49
C GLU A 236 23.56 18.03 29.79
N ASP A 237 23.24 19.27 30.16
CA ASP A 237 22.25 20.10 29.44
C ASP A 237 22.86 20.63 28.14
N SER A 238 22.98 19.71 27.19
CA SER A 238 23.63 19.88 25.90
C SER A 238 22.62 20.04 24.76
N ILE A 239 23.01 20.78 23.71
CA ILE A 239 22.16 20.99 22.53
C ILE A 239 21.66 19.65 21.91
N PRO A 240 22.46 18.56 21.83
CA PRO A 240 21.97 17.25 21.40
C PRO A 240 20.90 16.63 22.31
N LYS A 241 20.93 16.88 23.63
CA LYS A 241 19.88 16.46 24.57
C LYS A 241 18.56 17.16 24.24
N THR A 242 18.60 18.47 23.99
CA THR A 242 17.43 19.27 23.57
C THR A 242 16.82 18.73 22.28
N VAL A 243 17.64 18.46 21.25
CA VAL A 243 17.18 17.88 19.97
C VAL A 243 16.57 16.48 20.14
N LEU A 244 17.17 15.63 20.97
CA LEU A 244 16.66 14.27 21.19
C LEU A 244 15.30 14.28 21.89
N ILE A 245 15.17 15.06 22.97
CA ILE A 245 13.94 15.14 23.77
C ILE A 245 12.81 15.77 22.95
N SER A 246 13.08 16.86 22.25
CA SER A 246 12.08 17.52 21.39
C SER A 246 11.65 16.63 20.23
N HIS A 247 12.56 15.87 19.60
CA HIS A 247 12.22 14.90 18.57
C HIS A 247 11.31 13.76 19.09
N ILE A 248 11.60 13.23 20.29
CA ILE A 248 10.75 12.20 20.93
C ILE A 248 9.34 12.77 21.16
N LEU A 249 9.22 13.96 21.73
CA LEU A 249 7.93 14.59 22.05
C LEU A 249 7.16 15.05 20.81
N GLU A 250 7.84 15.51 19.74
CA GLU A 250 7.23 15.79 18.42
C GLU A 250 6.59 14.54 17.82
N LEU A 251 7.28 13.39 17.88
CA LEU A 251 6.75 12.11 17.39
C LEU A 251 5.53 11.65 18.20
N ILE A 252 5.57 11.79 19.52
CA ILE A 252 4.44 11.44 20.40
C ILE A 252 3.24 12.34 20.16
N ALA A 253 3.44 13.66 20.01
CA ALA A 253 2.37 14.60 19.70
C ALA A 253 1.79 14.33 18.29
N THR A 254 2.64 14.01 17.30
CA THR A 254 2.21 13.55 15.97
C THR A 254 1.33 12.31 16.07
N GLN A 255 1.83 11.25 16.72
CA GLN A 255 1.12 10.00 17.00
C GLN A 255 -0.24 10.29 17.66
N ALA A 256 -0.28 11.10 18.72
CA ALA A 256 -1.48 11.40 19.49
C ALA A 256 -2.51 12.24 18.70
N SER A 257 -2.06 13.08 17.76
CA SER A 257 -2.94 13.87 16.88
C SER A 257 -3.64 13.00 15.83
N GLU A 258 -2.96 11.97 15.31
CA GLU A 258 -3.49 11.06 14.29
C GLU A 258 -4.28 9.90 14.90
N THR A 259 -3.81 9.34 16.01
CA THR A 259 -4.44 8.18 16.65
C THR A 259 -5.74 8.51 17.37
N ASN A 260 -6.06 9.76 17.74
CA ASN A 260 -7.25 10.00 18.57
C ASN A 260 -8.60 9.66 17.89
N TYR A 261 -8.66 9.60 16.56
CA TYR A 261 -9.85 9.12 15.84
C TYR A 261 -10.00 7.58 15.91
N THR A 262 -8.89 6.85 16.09
CA THR A 262 -8.88 5.40 16.26
C THR A 262 -8.89 4.99 17.73
N TYR A 263 -8.13 5.61 18.62
CA TYR A 263 -7.97 5.18 20.02
C TYR A 263 -9.30 5.16 20.80
N PHE A 264 -10.14 6.19 20.64
CA PHE A 264 -11.46 6.24 21.26
C PHE A 264 -12.44 5.19 20.69
N SER A 265 -12.22 4.70 19.46
CA SER A 265 -13.09 3.73 18.77
C SER A 265 -12.56 2.29 18.77
N THR A 266 -11.25 2.04 18.93
CA THR A 266 -10.62 0.71 18.81
C THR A 266 -9.91 0.22 20.06
N ALA A 267 -9.28 1.05 20.88
CA ALA A 267 -8.62 0.57 22.11
C ALA A 267 -9.66 0.24 23.20
N ARG A 268 -10.51 1.21 23.55
CA ARG A 268 -11.64 1.00 24.48
C ARG A 268 -12.79 0.21 23.82
N GLY A 269 -12.93 0.33 22.49
CA GLY A 269 -13.87 -0.45 21.70
C GLY A 269 -13.48 -1.92 21.56
N GLY A 270 -12.18 -2.25 21.46
CA GLY A 270 -11.68 -3.62 21.32
C GLY A 270 -11.90 -4.47 22.58
N PHE A 271 -11.78 -3.87 23.76
CA PHE A 271 -12.09 -4.53 25.03
C PHE A 271 -13.59 -4.76 25.27
N THR A 272 -14.46 -3.91 24.72
CA THR A 272 -15.93 -4.00 24.93
C THR A 272 -16.66 -4.74 23.82
N ARG A 273 -16.08 -4.82 22.62
CA ARG A 273 -16.73 -5.40 21.43
C ARG A 273 -16.18 -6.80 21.10
N LYS A 274 -16.77 -7.82 21.76
CA LYS A 274 -16.87 -9.16 21.13
C LYS A 274 -17.37 -8.95 19.69
N SER A 275 -16.64 -9.46 18.70
CA SER A 275 -16.85 -9.07 17.30
C SER A 275 -18.29 -9.23 16.84
N PRO A 276 -18.82 -8.21 16.14
CA PRO A 276 -19.34 -8.46 14.80
C PRO A 276 -18.28 -8.09 13.77
N ALA A 277 -18.31 -8.76 12.62
CA ALA A 277 -17.57 -8.30 11.44
C ALA A 277 -17.90 -6.81 11.16
N PRO A 278 -16.99 -6.05 10.52
CA PRO A 278 -17.30 -4.70 10.10
C PRO A 278 -18.45 -4.75 9.10
N ARG A 279 -19.67 -4.49 9.59
CA ARG A 279 -20.73 -3.93 8.74
C ARG A 279 -20.15 -2.66 8.18
N SER A 280 -19.95 -2.64 6.87
CA SER A 280 -19.76 -1.44 6.09
C SER A 280 -21.00 -0.57 6.31
N GLN A 281 -20.94 0.30 7.31
CA GLN A 281 -21.80 1.46 7.39
C GLN A 281 -21.26 2.45 6.35
N ALA A 282 -21.45 2.07 5.08
CA ALA A 282 -21.44 3.04 4.01
C ALA A 282 -22.64 3.95 4.28
N ASP A 283 -22.38 5.25 4.33
CA ASP A 283 -23.45 6.23 4.17
C ASP A 283 -24.21 5.91 2.86
N PRO A 284 -25.52 6.19 2.77
CA PRO A 284 -26.32 5.89 1.59
C PRO A 284 -26.01 6.87 0.44
N VAL A 285 -24.75 6.89 0.00
CA VAL A 285 -24.35 7.38 -1.31
C VAL A 285 -25.06 6.51 -2.34
N ALA A 286 -25.88 7.12 -3.19
CA ALA A 286 -26.73 6.41 -4.14
C ALA A 286 -25.91 5.42 -4.99
N GLU A 287 -26.04 4.12 -4.69
CA GLU A 287 -25.29 3.05 -5.35
C GLU A 287 -25.50 3.12 -6.86
N ARG A 288 -24.43 3.36 -7.62
CA ARG A 288 -24.54 3.44 -9.06
C ARG A 288 -24.77 2.04 -9.62
N PHE A 289 -25.47 1.95 -10.74
CA PHE A 289 -25.69 0.68 -11.43
C PHE A 289 -24.37 -0.04 -11.77
N SER A 290 -23.30 0.72 -12.01
CA SER A 290 -21.91 0.23 -12.13
C SER A 290 -21.49 -0.64 -10.95
N ASP A 291 -21.83 -0.24 -9.73
CA ASP A 291 -21.26 -0.82 -8.51
C ASP A 291 -21.91 -2.18 -8.23
N LYS A 292 -23.20 -2.30 -8.56
CA LYS A 292 -23.94 -3.57 -8.57
C LYS A 292 -23.48 -4.50 -9.69
N LEU A 293 -23.23 -3.99 -10.89
CA LEU A 293 -22.64 -4.79 -11.97
C LEU A 293 -21.23 -5.29 -11.60
N ILE A 294 -20.39 -4.42 -11.04
CA ILE A 294 -19.05 -4.79 -10.56
C ILE A 294 -19.16 -5.86 -9.47
N ALA A 295 -20.06 -5.72 -8.49
CA ALA A 295 -20.28 -6.74 -7.46
C ALA A 295 -20.77 -8.09 -8.02
N ILE A 296 -21.67 -8.07 -9.00
CA ILE A 296 -22.13 -9.29 -9.72
C ILE A 296 -20.96 -9.93 -10.48
N CYS A 297 -20.17 -9.15 -11.22
CA CYS A 297 -18.98 -9.62 -11.91
C CYS A 297 -17.94 -10.19 -10.94
N MET A 298 -17.64 -9.50 -9.83
CA MET A 298 -16.71 -9.98 -8.80
C MET A 298 -17.16 -11.31 -8.18
N THR A 299 -18.47 -11.48 -7.98
CA THR A 299 -19.05 -12.66 -7.33
C THR A 299 -19.13 -13.86 -8.27
N TYR A 300 -19.72 -13.69 -9.45
CA TYR A 300 -20.05 -14.81 -10.35
C TYR A 300 -19.06 -15.03 -11.49
N LEU A 301 -18.45 -13.96 -12.03
CA LEU A 301 -17.53 -14.05 -13.19
C LEU A 301 -16.05 -14.11 -12.76
N LEU A 302 -15.71 -13.50 -11.63
CA LEU A 302 -14.37 -13.53 -11.01
C LEU A 302 -14.30 -14.51 -9.82
N PHE A 303 -15.29 -15.40 -9.64
CA PHE A 303 -15.37 -16.45 -8.61
C PHE A 303 -15.14 -15.98 -7.16
N GLY A 304 -15.41 -14.71 -6.85
CA GLY A 304 -15.12 -14.10 -5.54
C GLY A 304 -13.63 -13.92 -5.23
N VAL A 305 -12.73 -14.27 -6.16
CA VAL A 305 -11.27 -14.12 -6.01
C VAL A 305 -10.86 -12.70 -5.62
N PRO A 306 -11.40 -11.61 -6.23
CA PRO A 306 -11.02 -10.24 -5.88
C PRO A 306 -11.22 -9.90 -4.41
N PHE A 307 -12.24 -10.46 -3.73
CA PHE A 307 -12.50 -10.18 -2.31
C PHE A 307 -11.36 -10.63 -1.40
N ASN A 308 -10.64 -11.69 -1.76
CA ASN A 308 -9.43 -12.10 -1.05
C ASN A 308 -8.32 -11.05 -1.23
N TYR A 309 -8.08 -10.58 -2.47
CA TYR A 309 -7.12 -9.51 -2.74
C TYR A 309 -7.51 -8.22 -2.00
N VAL A 310 -8.78 -7.77 -2.03
CA VAL A 310 -9.27 -6.62 -1.22
C VAL A 310 -8.99 -6.83 0.26
N ARG A 311 -9.25 -8.02 0.82
CA ARG A 311 -9.03 -8.31 2.24
C ARG A 311 -7.53 -8.38 2.60
N HIS A 312 -6.65 -8.74 1.68
CA HIS A 312 -5.20 -8.76 1.90
C HIS A 312 -4.57 -7.37 1.75
N ILE A 313 -4.88 -6.66 0.65
CA ILE A 313 -4.48 -5.26 0.42
C ILE A 313 -5.00 -4.38 1.56
N GLY A 314 -6.30 -4.47 1.90
CA GLY A 314 -6.92 -3.78 3.04
C GLY A 314 -6.53 -4.30 4.44
N ARG A 315 -5.54 -5.20 4.54
CA ARG A 315 -4.81 -5.53 5.77
C ARG A 315 -3.40 -4.92 5.79
N VAL A 316 -2.73 -4.83 4.64
CA VAL A 316 -1.39 -4.23 4.51
C VAL A 316 -1.45 -2.69 4.41
N LEU A 317 -2.46 -2.14 3.72
CA LEU A 317 -2.71 -0.69 3.64
C LEU A 317 -3.38 -0.14 4.90
N ARG A 318 -4.18 -0.97 5.59
CA ARG A 318 -4.81 -0.57 6.86
C ARG A 318 -3.73 -0.37 7.89
N ALA A 319 -3.49 0.88 8.24
CA ALA A 319 -2.41 1.27 9.13
C ALA A 319 -2.46 0.48 10.46
N PRO A 320 -1.32 -0.11 10.90
CA PRO A 320 -1.04 -0.21 12.32
C PRO A 320 -1.25 1.19 12.94
N PRO A 321 -1.95 1.33 14.07
CA PRO A 321 -2.26 2.66 14.60
C PRO A 321 -0.98 3.32 15.13
N GLY A 322 -0.34 4.12 14.29
CA GLY A 322 0.91 4.79 14.57
C GLY A 322 1.46 5.50 13.35
N SER A 323 2.03 6.69 13.57
CA SER A 323 2.57 7.59 12.56
C SER A 323 3.92 8.10 13.01
N GLY A 324 4.94 7.36 12.61
CA GLY A 324 6.34 7.66 12.79
C GLY A 324 7.16 6.98 11.70
N SER A 325 8.44 7.33 11.59
CA SER A 325 9.35 6.75 10.59
C SER A 325 9.39 5.21 10.66
N TYR A 326 9.29 4.64 11.87
CA TYR A 326 9.17 3.20 12.09
C TYR A 326 7.91 2.58 11.48
N ALA A 327 6.73 3.18 11.71
CA ALA A 327 5.48 2.67 11.15
C ALA A 327 5.46 2.73 9.61
N TYR A 328 6.19 3.67 9.02
CA TYR A 328 6.42 3.73 7.57
C TYR A 328 7.33 2.59 7.07
N GLU A 329 8.48 2.36 7.70
CA GLU A 329 9.39 1.27 7.31
C GLU A 329 8.79 -0.12 7.54
N LEU A 330 7.98 -0.31 8.60
CA LEU A 330 7.25 -1.56 8.84
C LEU A 330 6.20 -1.82 7.75
N LYS A 331 5.39 -0.81 7.37
CA LYS A 331 4.42 -0.90 6.26
C LYS A 331 5.13 -1.22 4.94
N LYS A 332 6.23 -0.54 4.65
CA LYS A 332 7.08 -0.75 3.47
C LYS A 332 7.59 -2.19 3.40
N LYS A 333 8.10 -2.74 4.50
CA LYS A 333 8.53 -4.15 4.60
C LYS A 333 7.38 -5.12 4.36
N GLN A 334 6.23 -4.95 5.04
CA GLN A 334 5.05 -5.81 4.87
C GLN A 334 4.50 -5.75 3.43
N TRP A 335 4.53 -4.58 2.79
CA TRP A 335 4.15 -4.41 1.39
C TRP A 335 5.15 -5.09 0.44
N GLN A 336 6.46 -4.97 0.68
CA GLN A 336 7.49 -5.67 -0.10
C GLN A 336 7.33 -7.20 -0.01
N GLU A 337 7.14 -7.75 1.19
CA GLU A 337 6.86 -9.19 1.40
C GLU A 337 5.59 -9.63 0.67
N TYR A 338 4.52 -8.82 0.72
CA TYR A 338 3.28 -9.11 0.00
C TYR A 338 3.44 -9.05 -1.52
N VAL A 339 4.15 -8.05 -2.07
CA VAL A 339 4.43 -7.94 -3.51
C VAL A 339 5.32 -9.09 -3.99
N GLN A 340 6.32 -9.51 -3.21
CA GLN A 340 7.12 -10.70 -3.53
C GLN A 340 6.25 -11.96 -3.62
N LYS A 341 5.30 -12.13 -2.69
CA LYS A 341 4.32 -13.22 -2.73
C LYS A 341 3.44 -13.15 -3.99
N LEU A 342 2.92 -11.98 -4.33
CA LEU A 342 2.12 -11.76 -5.55
C LEU A 342 2.88 -12.07 -6.84
N VAL A 343 4.12 -11.58 -6.95
CA VAL A 343 5.00 -11.84 -8.10
C VAL A 343 5.26 -13.34 -8.27
N LYS A 344 5.43 -14.07 -7.16
CA LYS A 344 5.55 -15.54 -7.19
C LYS A 344 4.24 -16.18 -7.67
N GLU A 345 3.10 -15.82 -7.08
CA GLU A 345 1.77 -16.33 -7.48
C GLU A 345 1.51 -16.14 -8.99
N TRP A 346 1.77 -14.95 -9.55
CA TRP A 346 1.60 -14.70 -10.98
C TRP A 346 2.60 -15.48 -11.85
N THR A 347 3.83 -15.69 -11.38
CA THR A 347 4.82 -16.52 -12.08
C THR A 347 4.35 -17.98 -12.15
N ASP A 348 3.82 -18.51 -11.04
CA ASP A 348 3.26 -19.86 -10.97
C ASP A 348 2.02 -19.99 -11.89
N PHE A 349 1.13 -18.99 -11.92
CA PHE A 349 -0.02 -18.98 -12.84
C PHE A 349 0.39 -18.90 -14.32
N ASN A 350 1.41 -18.12 -14.67
CA ASN A 350 1.94 -18.05 -16.04
C ASN A 350 2.49 -19.41 -16.51
N LEU A 351 3.17 -20.14 -15.62
CA LEU A 351 3.68 -21.49 -15.92
C LEU A 351 2.53 -22.46 -16.22
N VAL A 352 1.51 -22.52 -15.35
CA VAL A 352 0.34 -23.40 -15.55
C VAL A 352 -0.46 -22.99 -16.80
N ALA A 353 -0.64 -21.68 -17.04
CA ALA A 353 -1.30 -21.18 -18.25
C ALA A 353 -0.55 -21.57 -19.53
N THR A 354 0.78 -21.58 -19.51
CA THR A 354 1.61 -21.98 -20.66
C THR A 354 1.51 -23.48 -20.94
N VAL A 355 1.49 -24.33 -19.89
CA VAL A 355 1.27 -25.77 -20.02
C VAL A 355 -0.12 -26.07 -20.59
N LEU A 356 -1.15 -25.41 -20.07
CA LEU A 356 -2.52 -25.52 -20.57
C LEU A 356 -2.64 -25.03 -22.02
N LEU A 357 -1.99 -23.92 -22.37
CA LEU A 357 -1.95 -23.41 -23.74
C LEU A 357 -1.37 -24.45 -24.69
N SER A 358 -0.24 -25.08 -24.35
CA SER A 358 0.34 -26.17 -25.14
C SER A 358 -0.64 -27.33 -25.31
N ALA A 359 -1.29 -27.78 -24.23
CA ALA A 359 -2.27 -28.87 -24.28
C ALA A 359 -3.49 -28.52 -25.17
N THR A 360 -4.01 -27.30 -25.07
CA THR A 360 -5.16 -26.85 -25.89
C THR A 360 -4.81 -26.70 -27.37
N VAL A 361 -3.59 -26.26 -27.71
CA VAL A 361 -3.10 -26.19 -29.10
C VAL A 361 -2.86 -27.59 -29.66
N SER A 362 -2.25 -28.50 -28.90
CA SER A 362 -2.12 -29.92 -29.30
C SER A 362 -3.49 -30.58 -29.48
N PHE A 363 -4.47 -30.27 -28.64
CA PHE A 363 -5.83 -30.78 -28.80
C PHE A 363 -6.47 -30.27 -30.10
N LEU A 364 -6.29 -28.99 -30.46
CA LEU A 364 -6.81 -28.41 -31.70
C LEU A 364 -6.24 -29.07 -32.98
N ALA A 365 -5.10 -29.76 -32.89
CA ALA A 365 -4.51 -30.52 -33.99
C ALA A 365 -5.09 -31.94 -34.16
N VAL A 366 -5.94 -32.40 -33.24
CA VAL A 366 -6.60 -33.72 -33.35
C VAL A 366 -7.64 -33.67 -34.48
N PRO A 367 -7.60 -34.60 -35.46
CA PRO A 367 -8.60 -34.66 -36.51
C PRO A 367 -9.97 -35.06 -35.93
N GLY A 368 -11.05 -34.63 -36.59
CA GLY A 368 -12.41 -35.00 -36.16
C GLY A 368 -13.07 -34.07 -35.13
N ILE A 369 -12.53 -32.87 -34.94
CA ILE A 369 -13.10 -31.85 -34.04
C ILE A 369 -14.26 -31.11 -34.71
N ASP A 370 -15.44 -31.22 -34.12
CA ASP A 370 -16.64 -30.46 -34.46
C ASP A 370 -16.53 -28.97 -34.08
N ASP A 371 -17.39 -28.14 -34.66
CA ASP A 371 -17.34 -26.69 -34.47
C ASP A 371 -17.57 -26.24 -33.02
N VAL A 372 -18.37 -26.96 -32.22
CA VAL A 372 -18.64 -26.59 -30.82
C VAL A 372 -17.41 -26.87 -29.95
N THR A 373 -16.78 -28.03 -30.14
CA THR A 373 -15.48 -28.37 -29.52
C THR A 373 -14.37 -27.41 -29.96
N ARG A 374 -14.36 -27.01 -31.24
CA ARG A 374 -13.40 -26.04 -31.79
C ARG A 374 -13.54 -24.67 -31.11
N VAL A 375 -14.76 -24.13 -31.06
CA VAL A 375 -15.04 -22.82 -30.45
C VAL A 375 -14.71 -22.82 -28.95
N THR A 376 -15.11 -23.86 -28.21
CA THR A 376 -14.80 -23.98 -26.77
C THR A 376 -13.29 -24.11 -26.49
N THR A 377 -12.56 -24.85 -27.32
CA THR A 377 -11.09 -24.92 -27.26
C THR A 377 -10.42 -23.58 -27.57
N LEU A 378 -10.91 -22.84 -28.58
CA LEU A 378 -10.40 -21.51 -28.91
C LEU A 378 -10.67 -20.48 -27.80
N ILE A 379 -11.81 -20.56 -27.11
CA ILE A 379 -12.08 -19.72 -25.92
C ILE A 379 -11.06 -20.04 -24.81
N SER A 380 -10.73 -21.31 -24.58
CA SER A 380 -9.68 -21.71 -23.63
C SER A 380 -8.32 -21.13 -24.02
N VAL A 381 -7.93 -21.21 -25.30
CA VAL A 381 -6.68 -20.62 -25.81
C VAL A 381 -6.63 -19.11 -25.53
N LEU A 382 -7.71 -18.38 -25.84
CA LEU A 382 -7.79 -16.94 -25.60
C LEU A 382 -7.73 -16.59 -24.10
N CYS A 383 -8.38 -17.38 -23.24
CA CYS A 383 -8.28 -17.19 -21.78
C CYS A 383 -6.87 -17.48 -21.26
N ALA A 384 -6.20 -18.55 -21.73
CA ALA A 384 -4.83 -18.86 -21.35
C ALA A 384 -3.85 -17.76 -21.78
N LEU A 385 -3.99 -17.25 -23.02
CA LEU A 385 -3.21 -16.10 -23.51
C LEU A 385 -3.50 -14.83 -22.69
N GLY A 386 -4.76 -14.56 -22.34
CA GLY A 386 -5.15 -13.45 -21.46
C GLY A 386 -4.49 -13.55 -20.08
N SER A 387 -4.47 -14.75 -19.48
CA SER A 387 -3.75 -15.01 -18.22
C SER A 387 -2.25 -14.68 -18.35
N ILE A 388 -1.59 -15.17 -19.42
CA ILE A 388 -0.16 -14.95 -19.65
C ILE A 388 0.17 -13.47 -19.87
N ILE A 389 -0.60 -12.77 -20.71
CA ILE A 389 -0.38 -11.35 -21.02
C ILE A 389 -0.52 -10.48 -19.76
N VAL A 390 -1.60 -10.67 -19.00
CA VAL A 390 -1.84 -9.88 -17.78
C VAL A 390 -0.85 -10.27 -16.68
N GLY A 391 -0.56 -11.57 -16.51
CA GLY A 391 0.40 -12.05 -15.53
C GLY A 391 1.82 -11.55 -15.78
N LEU A 392 2.32 -11.61 -17.02
CA LEU A 392 3.61 -11.05 -17.40
C LEU A 392 3.67 -9.53 -17.21
N TYR A 393 2.61 -8.79 -17.57
CA TYR A 393 2.54 -7.35 -17.33
C TYR A 393 2.63 -7.01 -15.83
N LEU A 394 1.90 -7.75 -14.98
CA LEU A 394 1.92 -7.54 -13.54
C LEU A 394 3.28 -7.89 -12.92
N VAL A 395 3.89 -9.01 -13.32
CA VAL A 395 5.26 -9.39 -12.91
C VAL A 395 6.26 -8.31 -13.31
N TRP A 396 6.29 -7.90 -14.58
CA TRP A 396 7.20 -6.87 -15.08
C TRP A 396 7.04 -5.55 -14.31
N LYS A 397 5.81 -5.07 -14.14
CA LYS A 397 5.53 -3.78 -13.50
C LYS A 397 5.88 -3.77 -12.01
N HIS A 398 5.71 -4.88 -11.29
CA HIS A 398 6.00 -4.97 -9.86
C HIS A 398 7.46 -5.36 -9.55
N GLN A 399 8.12 -6.16 -10.39
CA GLN A 399 9.56 -6.43 -10.25
C GLN A 399 10.39 -5.18 -10.57
N THR A 400 10.15 -4.53 -11.71
CA THR A 400 10.92 -3.34 -12.15
C THR A 400 10.79 -2.17 -11.18
N ARG A 401 9.67 -2.08 -10.43
CA ARG A 401 9.42 -1.02 -9.44
C ARG A 401 9.58 -1.46 -7.98
N GLY A 402 9.88 -2.73 -7.72
CA GLY A 402 10.11 -3.24 -6.36
C GLY A 402 11.40 -2.70 -5.73
N ALA A 403 12.33 -2.22 -6.54
CA ALA A 403 13.60 -1.61 -6.12
C ALA A 403 13.48 -0.13 -5.75
N ASP A 404 12.48 0.61 -6.26
CA ASP A 404 12.42 2.07 -6.14
C ASP A 404 11.46 2.55 -5.05
N MET A 405 11.89 3.61 -4.34
CA MET A 405 11.23 4.17 -3.15
C MET A 405 9.80 4.71 -3.39
N GLY A 406 9.38 4.86 -4.65
CA GLY A 406 8.05 5.38 -5.04
C GLY A 406 6.88 4.39 -4.94
N GLY A 407 7.13 3.11 -4.62
CA GLY A 407 6.09 2.07 -4.59
C GLY A 407 4.94 2.33 -3.60
N TRP A 408 5.22 2.93 -2.44
CA TRP A 408 4.20 3.24 -1.42
C TRP A 408 3.41 4.52 -1.74
N SER A 409 4.08 5.59 -2.13
CA SER A 409 3.43 6.86 -2.51
C SER A 409 2.57 6.73 -3.78
N TYR A 410 2.92 5.82 -4.69
CA TYR A 410 2.07 5.45 -5.82
C TYR A 410 0.75 4.78 -5.37
N ASN A 411 0.79 3.93 -4.34
CA ASN A 411 -0.42 3.27 -3.83
C ASN A 411 -1.36 4.25 -3.10
N LEU A 412 -0.83 5.17 -2.28
CA LEU A 412 -1.62 6.25 -1.68
C LEU A 412 -2.36 7.10 -2.73
N ASN A 413 -1.68 7.44 -3.83
CA ASN A 413 -2.29 8.19 -4.94
C ASN A 413 -3.27 7.37 -5.78
N LEU A 414 -3.13 6.03 -5.83
CA LEU A 414 -4.08 5.13 -6.48
C LEU A 414 -5.33 4.89 -5.62
N GLU A 415 -5.17 4.67 -4.31
CA GLU A 415 -6.29 4.51 -3.37
C GLU A 415 -7.18 5.75 -3.39
N ASN A 416 -6.57 6.94 -3.37
CA ASN A 416 -7.27 8.23 -3.43
C ASN A 416 -7.90 8.56 -4.80
N ARG A 417 -7.76 7.70 -5.83
CA ARG A 417 -8.23 7.99 -7.20
C ARG A 417 -9.03 6.88 -7.89
N TYR A 418 -8.76 5.60 -7.58
CA TYR A 418 -9.39 4.41 -8.17
C TYR A 418 -9.89 3.40 -7.12
N GLY A 419 -9.61 3.64 -5.83
CA GLY A 419 -10.11 2.80 -4.73
C GLY A 419 -9.49 1.40 -4.67
N VAL A 420 -9.56 0.79 -3.48
CA VAL A 420 -8.94 -0.53 -3.20
C VAL A 420 -9.55 -1.67 -4.04
N HIS A 421 -10.79 -1.50 -4.51
CA HIS A 421 -11.57 -2.55 -5.18
C HIS A 421 -11.12 -2.76 -6.63
N GLU A 422 -10.83 -1.69 -7.38
CA GLU A 422 -10.36 -1.77 -8.77
C GLU A 422 -8.93 -2.30 -8.88
N ILE A 423 -8.08 -1.95 -7.90
CA ILE A 423 -6.72 -2.48 -7.80
C ILE A 423 -6.78 -4.00 -7.55
N ALA A 424 -7.65 -4.44 -6.64
CA ALA A 424 -7.81 -5.85 -6.30
C ALA A 424 -8.36 -6.71 -7.46
N THR A 425 -9.28 -6.20 -8.28
CA THR A 425 -9.75 -6.93 -9.47
C THR A 425 -8.62 -7.11 -10.47
N LEU A 426 -7.89 -6.04 -10.81
CA LEU A 426 -6.76 -6.09 -11.76
C LEU A 426 -5.68 -7.10 -11.33
N LEU A 427 -5.33 -7.15 -10.04
CA LEU A 427 -4.33 -8.08 -9.49
C LEU A 427 -4.80 -9.55 -9.51
N SER A 428 -6.12 -9.79 -9.53
CA SER A 428 -6.73 -11.13 -9.58
C SER A 428 -6.93 -11.69 -11.00
N LEU A 429 -6.87 -10.85 -12.04
CA LEU A 429 -7.21 -11.23 -13.41
C LEU A 429 -6.44 -12.45 -13.97
N PRO A 430 -5.12 -12.65 -13.75
CA PRO A 430 -4.42 -13.81 -14.27
C PRO A 430 -5.03 -15.13 -13.77
N LEU A 431 -5.30 -15.22 -12.46
CA LEU A 431 -5.92 -16.39 -11.85
C LEU A 431 -7.33 -16.63 -12.41
N VAL A 432 -8.14 -15.58 -12.57
CA VAL A 432 -9.50 -15.73 -13.11
C VAL A 432 -9.48 -16.21 -14.57
N PHE A 433 -8.63 -15.63 -15.42
CA PHE A 433 -8.48 -16.10 -16.80
C PHE A 433 -7.97 -17.54 -16.88
N LEU A 434 -7.06 -17.93 -15.99
CA LEU A 434 -6.59 -19.32 -15.88
C LEU A 434 -7.73 -20.28 -15.49
N ILE A 435 -8.58 -19.92 -14.53
CA ILE A 435 -9.75 -20.74 -14.15
C ILE A 435 -10.72 -20.88 -15.34
N TRP A 436 -11.02 -19.80 -16.05
CA TRP A 436 -11.86 -19.86 -17.25
C TRP A 436 -11.27 -20.71 -18.38
N ALA A 437 -9.94 -20.66 -18.58
CA ALA A 437 -9.26 -21.55 -19.53
C ALA A 437 -9.43 -23.02 -19.14
N ILE A 438 -9.17 -23.38 -17.88
CA ILE A 438 -9.33 -24.77 -17.39
C ILE A 438 -10.78 -25.25 -17.56
N LEU A 439 -11.77 -24.43 -17.19
CA LEU A 439 -13.18 -24.78 -17.32
C LEU A 439 -13.62 -24.95 -18.78
N THR A 440 -13.20 -24.06 -19.67
CA THR A 440 -13.58 -24.13 -21.10
C THR A 440 -12.87 -25.26 -21.84
N PHE A 441 -11.64 -25.61 -21.46
CA PHE A 441 -10.97 -26.82 -21.94
C PHE A 441 -11.64 -28.11 -21.45
N MET A 442 -12.03 -28.18 -20.16
CA MET A 442 -12.81 -29.31 -19.64
C MET A 442 -14.14 -29.49 -20.40
N ILE A 443 -14.81 -28.38 -20.74
CA ILE A 443 -16.01 -28.40 -21.57
C ILE A 443 -15.70 -28.91 -22.99
N SER A 444 -14.59 -28.49 -23.62
CA SER A 444 -14.25 -28.95 -24.97
C SER A 444 -13.90 -30.44 -25.02
N VAL A 445 -13.18 -30.97 -24.02
CA VAL A 445 -12.93 -32.42 -23.88
C VAL A 445 -14.23 -33.22 -23.73
N VAL A 446 -15.18 -32.73 -22.93
CA VAL A 446 -16.50 -33.38 -22.82
C VAL A 446 -17.26 -33.29 -24.14
N CYS A 447 -17.33 -32.12 -24.79
CA CYS A 447 -17.98 -31.95 -26.10
C CYS A 447 -17.41 -32.92 -27.15
N PHE A 448 -16.08 -33.05 -27.22
CA PHE A 448 -15.41 -33.97 -28.14
C PHE A 448 -15.76 -35.44 -27.88
N SER A 449 -15.97 -35.83 -26.62
CA SER A 449 -16.40 -37.20 -26.32
C SER A 449 -17.81 -37.52 -26.87
N PHE A 450 -18.68 -36.52 -27.04
CA PHE A 450 -20.02 -36.67 -27.62
C PHE A 450 -20.09 -36.39 -29.13
N ARG A 451 -19.21 -35.54 -29.66
CA ARG A 451 -19.28 -35.00 -31.03
C ARG A 451 -18.04 -35.23 -31.89
N GLY A 452 -17.00 -35.84 -31.35
CA GLY A 452 -15.82 -36.22 -32.12
C GLY A 452 -16.09 -37.42 -33.04
N PHE A 453 -15.38 -37.45 -34.15
CA PHE A 453 -15.45 -38.53 -35.13
C PHE A 453 -14.05 -38.91 -35.64
N GLY A 454 -13.78 -40.21 -35.78
CA GLY A 454 -12.61 -40.68 -36.52
C GLY A 454 -12.79 -40.44 -38.02
N GLN A 455 -11.70 -40.16 -38.72
CA GLN A 455 -11.64 -40.23 -40.18
C GLN A 455 -10.93 -41.53 -40.58
N THR A 456 -11.63 -42.38 -41.32
CA THR A 456 -11.06 -43.60 -41.91
C THR A 456 -10.33 -43.24 -43.21
N ILE A 457 -9.45 -44.12 -43.70
CA ILE A 457 -8.70 -43.96 -44.96
C ILE A 457 -9.66 -43.69 -46.15
N ASP A 458 -10.87 -44.25 -46.12
CA ASP A 458 -11.91 -44.07 -47.14
C ASP A 458 -12.69 -42.74 -47.03
N GLY A 459 -12.25 -41.81 -46.17
CA GLY A 459 -12.92 -40.51 -45.94
C GLY A 459 -14.23 -40.58 -45.15
N THR A 460 -14.65 -41.76 -44.72
CA THR A 460 -15.86 -41.97 -43.92
C THR A 460 -15.69 -41.47 -42.49
N GLN A 461 -16.68 -40.71 -42.00
CA GLN A 461 -16.72 -40.21 -40.63
C GLN A 461 -17.33 -41.26 -39.70
N VAL A 462 -16.56 -41.73 -38.73
CA VAL A 462 -17.00 -42.72 -37.73
C VAL A 462 -17.11 -42.02 -36.37
N TRP A 463 -18.33 -41.75 -35.93
CA TRP A 463 -18.60 -41.14 -34.63
C TRP A 463 -18.14 -42.06 -33.48
N PHE A 464 -17.67 -41.47 -32.38
CA PHE A 464 -17.31 -42.26 -31.20
C PHE A 464 -18.51 -43.01 -30.62
N GLU A 465 -18.26 -44.19 -30.05
CA GLU A 465 -19.29 -44.93 -29.35
C GLU A 465 -19.86 -44.12 -28.16
N THR A 466 -21.17 -44.23 -27.96
CA THR A 466 -21.87 -43.55 -26.86
C THR A 466 -21.35 -43.96 -25.47
N SER A 467 -20.74 -45.15 -25.37
CA SER A 467 -20.04 -45.66 -24.20
C SER A 467 -18.92 -44.70 -23.73
N THR A 468 -18.07 -44.27 -24.65
CA THR A 468 -16.95 -43.33 -24.40
C THR A 468 -17.46 -41.99 -23.85
N ALA A 469 -18.49 -41.43 -24.47
CA ALA A 469 -19.08 -40.15 -24.08
C ALA A 469 -19.59 -40.16 -22.63
N TRP A 470 -20.34 -41.21 -22.25
CA TRP A 470 -20.85 -41.36 -20.88
C TRP A 470 -19.74 -41.60 -19.86
N ILE A 471 -18.68 -42.34 -20.21
CA ILE A 471 -17.53 -42.56 -19.31
C ILE A 471 -16.80 -41.23 -19.05
N VAL A 472 -16.48 -40.47 -20.10
CA VAL A 472 -15.80 -39.17 -19.98
C VAL A 472 -16.65 -38.18 -19.18
N LEU A 473 -17.96 -38.11 -19.43
CA LEU A 473 -18.88 -37.26 -18.67
C LEU A 473 -18.91 -37.64 -17.17
N VAL A 474 -19.03 -38.92 -16.85
CA VAL A 474 -19.03 -39.40 -15.45
C VAL A 474 -17.72 -39.07 -14.75
N VAL A 475 -16.58 -39.29 -15.40
CA VAL A 475 -15.25 -38.93 -14.85
C VAL A 475 -15.13 -37.42 -14.64
N ALA A 476 -15.54 -36.60 -15.61
CA ALA A 476 -15.52 -35.14 -15.47
C ALA A 476 -16.40 -34.66 -14.30
N VAL A 477 -17.62 -35.19 -14.17
CA VAL A 477 -18.53 -34.88 -13.04
C VAL A 477 -17.92 -35.33 -11.71
N VAL A 478 -17.29 -36.51 -11.63
CA VAL A 478 -16.58 -36.97 -10.42
C VAL A 478 -15.45 -36.00 -10.08
N ILE A 479 -14.60 -35.63 -11.03
CA ILE A 479 -13.49 -34.69 -10.79
C ILE A 479 -14.00 -33.34 -10.28
N VAL A 480 -15.00 -32.76 -10.94
CA VAL A 480 -15.58 -31.46 -10.56
C VAL A 480 -16.25 -31.52 -9.18
N THR A 481 -17.03 -32.57 -8.89
CA THR A 481 -17.69 -32.73 -7.59
C THR A 481 -16.68 -33.00 -6.46
N THR A 482 -15.66 -33.84 -6.67
CA THR A 482 -14.60 -34.05 -5.67
C THR A 482 -13.79 -32.78 -5.42
N SER A 483 -13.45 -32.03 -6.47
CA SER A 483 -12.71 -30.76 -6.36
C SER A 483 -13.54 -29.71 -5.63
N GLY A 484 -14.83 -29.56 -5.98
CA GLY A 484 -15.76 -28.66 -5.31
C GLY A 484 -15.99 -29.01 -3.85
N LEU A 485 -16.14 -30.30 -3.52
CA LEU A 485 -16.24 -30.77 -2.14
C LEU A 485 -14.97 -30.46 -1.34
N VAL A 486 -13.78 -30.70 -1.89
CA VAL A 486 -12.51 -30.37 -1.23
C VAL A 486 -12.40 -28.86 -0.98
N LEU A 487 -12.67 -28.03 -1.98
CA LEU A 487 -12.64 -26.56 -1.85
C LEU A 487 -13.65 -26.06 -0.80
N TYR A 488 -14.88 -26.59 -0.80
CA TYR A 488 -15.88 -26.28 0.22
C TYR A 488 -15.43 -26.71 1.63
N SER A 489 -14.83 -27.91 1.75
CA SER A 489 -14.31 -28.43 3.02
C SER A 489 -13.22 -27.54 3.60
N PHE A 490 -12.27 -27.10 2.76
CA PHE A 490 -11.23 -26.16 3.17
C PHE A 490 -11.82 -24.80 3.56
N TRP A 491 -12.82 -24.31 2.83
CA TRP A 491 -13.49 -23.05 3.12
C TRP A 491 -14.23 -23.07 4.47
N ASP A 492 -15.03 -24.11 4.76
CA ASP A 492 -15.71 -24.26 6.06
C ASP A 492 -14.70 -24.42 7.20
N LEU A 493 -13.67 -25.25 7.02
CA LEU A 493 -12.64 -25.50 8.02
C LEU A 493 -11.83 -24.23 8.36
N TRP A 494 -11.60 -23.33 7.39
CA TRP A 494 -10.95 -22.05 7.64
C TRP A 494 -11.85 -21.01 8.30
N GLN A 495 -13.17 -21.04 8.06
CA GLN A 495 -14.10 -20.12 8.74
C GLN A 495 -14.47 -20.59 10.15
N ASN A 496 -14.53 -21.91 10.39
CA ASN A 496 -15.04 -22.50 11.62
C ASN A 496 -14.01 -23.42 12.32
N PRO A 497 -12.81 -22.93 12.71
CA PRO A 497 -11.72 -23.76 13.23
C PRO A 497 -12.06 -24.52 14.53
N PHE A 498 -13.09 -24.10 15.27
CA PHE A 498 -13.55 -24.74 16.50
C PHE A 498 -14.70 -25.76 16.29
N ARG A 499 -15.24 -25.92 15.08
CA ARG A 499 -16.39 -26.80 14.83
C ARG A 499 -15.94 -28.25 14.64
N ARG A 500 -15.87 -28.97 15.76
CA ARG A 500 -15.30 -30.32 15.91
C ARG A 500 -15.95 -31.39 15.00
N SER A 501 -15.37 -31.57 13.81
CA SER A 501 -15.30 -32.84 13.04
C SER A 501 -16.60 -33.63 12.76
N SER A 502 -17.76 -33.00 12.60
CA SER A 502 -18.96 -33.69 12.08
C SER A 502 -18.87 -33.92 10.56
N PHE A 503 -18.38 -32.92 9.82
CA PHE A 503 -18.36 -32.92 8.34
C PHE A 503 -17.58 -34.09 7.74
N ILE A 504 -16.38 -34.41 8.24
CA ILE A 504 -15.54 -35.50 7.71
C ILE A 504 -16.27 -36.86 7.78
N ARG A 505 -17.06 -37.11 8.84
CA ARG A 505 -17.86 -38.35 8.97
C ARG A 505 -18.98 -38.39 7.93
N THR A 506 -19.62 -37.25 7.65
CA THR A 506 -20.64 -37.12 6.60
C THR A 506 -20.03 -37.31 5.21
N MET A 507 -18.84 -36.78 4.96
CA MET A 507 -18.12 -36.91 3.68
C MET A 507 -17.71 -38.36 3.39
N ILE A 508 -17.13 -39.07 4.38
CA ILE A 508 -16.81 -40.50 4.28
C ILE A 508 -18.08 -41.31 3.98
N ARG A 509 -19.20 -40.99 4.63
CA ARG A 509 -20.49 -41.65 4.40
C ARG A 509 -21.03 -41.38 2.98
N GLN A 510 -21.00 -40.13 2.50
CA GLN A 510 -21.46 -39.78 1.15
C GLN A 510 -20.58 -40.40 0.05
N MET A 511 -19.25 -40.42 0.22
CA MET A 511 -18.35 -41.14 -0.69
C MET A 511 -18.64 -42.65 -0.71
N GLY A 512 -18.92 -43.25 0.45
CA GLY A 512 -19.35 -44.65 0.56
C GLY A 512 -20.73 -44.93 -0.05
N GLU A 513 -21.65 -43.96 -0.09
CA GLU A 513 -22.94 -44.06 -0.78
C GLU A 513 -22.77 -43.92 -2.31
N GLY A 514 -21.95 -42.95 -2.77
CA GLY A 514 -21.61 -42.75 -4.18
C GLY A 514 -20.90 -43.95 -4.82
N ALA A 515 -19.89 -44.52 -4.14
CA ALA A 515 -19.19 -45.72 -4.61
C ALA A 515 -20.12 -46.93 -4.75
N ARG A 516 -21.09 -47.10 -3.83
CA ARG A 516 -22.11 -48.15 -3.91
C ARG A 516 -23.07 -47.93 -5.08
N TRP A 517 -23.46 -46.67 -5.36
CA TRP A 517 -24.28 -46.32 -6.50
C TRP A 517 -23.58 -46.60 -7.83
N ILE A 518 -22.34 -46.13 -8.01
CA ILE A 518 -21.50 -46.39 -9.21
C ILE A 518 -21.32 -47.90 -9.43
N GLY A 519 -20.95 -48.65 -8.38
CA GLY A 519 -20.83 -50.11 -8.46
C GLY A 519 -22.15 -50.82 -8.77
N SER A 520 -23.30 -50.25 -8.43
CA SER A 520 -24.61 -50.78 -8.84
C SER A 520 -24.93 -50.48 -10.31
N GLY A 521 -24.52 -49.31 -10.83
CA GLY A 521 -24.65 -48.92 -12.23
C GLY A 521 -23.79 -49.80 -13.15
N MET A 522 -22.51 -49.98 -12.83
CA MET A 522 -21.61 -50.86 -13.60
C MET A 522 -22.12 -52.31 -13.65
N ARG A 523 -22.69 -52.83 -12.56
CA ARG A 523 -23.33 -54.17 -12.52
C ARG A 523 -24.67 -54.26 -13.26
N ARG A 524 -25.29 -53.15 -13.65
CA ARG A 524 -26.43 -53.13 -14.60
C ARG A 524 -25.94 -53.10 -16.04
N ILE A 525 -24.91 -52.30 -16.34
CA ILE A 525 -24.28 -52.21 -17.67
C ILE A 525 -23.67 -53.56 -18.07
N ALA A 526 -22.88 -54.19 -17.19
CA ALA A 526 -22.29 -55.50 -17.45
C ALA A 526 -23.34 -56.61 -17.71
N ARG A 527 -24.52 -56.53 -17.05
CA ARG A 527 -25.64 -57.43 -17.32
C ARG A 527 -26.31 -57.16 -18.66
N MET A 528 -26.44 -55.90 -19.08
CA MET A 528 -26.99 -55.57 -20.40
C MET A 528 -26.05 -56.01 -21.54
N ILE A 529 -24.74 -55.90 -21.36
CA ILE A 529 -23.73 -56.42 -22.31
C ILE A 529 -23.86 -57.95 -22.41
N SER A 530 -23.78 -58.66 -21.28
CA SER A 530 -23.93 -60.13 -21.25
C SER A 530 -25.26 -60.64 -21.82
N HIS A 531 -26.34 -59.88 -21.68
CA HIS A 531 -27.65 -60.24 -22.25
C HIS A 531 -27.73 -59.97 -23.77
N ARG A 532 -26.95 -59.00 -24.29
CA ARG A 532 -26.83 -58.74 -25.73
C ARG A 532 -26.03 -59.84 -26.43
N ASP A 533 -24.93 -60.29 -25.83
CA ASP A 533 -24.09 -61.36 -26.39
C ASP A 533 -24.86 -62.68 -26.48
N ARG A 534 -25.71 -63.00 -25.48
CA ARG A 534 -26.62 -64.16 -25.52
C ARG A 534 -27.71 -64.09 -26.59
N MET A 535 -28.01 -62.91 -27.14
CA MET A 535 -29.01 -62.71 -28.19
C MET A 535 -28.40 -62.73 -29.61
N GLN A 536 -27.06 -62.83 -29.73
CA GLN A 536 -26.35 -62.87 -31.02
C GLN A 536 -25.79 -64.25 -31.38
N VAL A 537 -26.00 -65.28 -30.57
CA VAL A 537 -25.68 -66.68 -30.92
C VAL A 537 -26.88 -67.30 -31.65
N PRO A 538 -26.77 -67.67 -32.94
CA PRO A 538 -27.86 -68.36 -33.64
C PRO A 538 -27.93 -69.82 -33.22
N ASN A 539 -29.14 -70.34 -32.99
CA ASN A 539 -29.35 -71.79 -32.80
C ASN A 539 -29.09 -72.57 -34.10
N GLN A 540 -27.86 -73.02 -34.31
CA GLN A 540 -27.54 -74.13 -35.23
C GLN A 540 -27.55 -75.47 -34.48
N GLU A 541 -28.70 -75.92 -33.99
CA GLU A 541 -28.83 -77.31 -33.49
C GLU A 541 -30.29 -77.78 -33.39
N GLN A 542 -31.01 -77.83 -34.53
CA GLN A 542 -32.26 -78.60 -34.65
C GLN A 542 -32.66 -78.89 -36.11
N MET A 543 -31.89 -79.74 -36.80
CA MET A 543 -32.34 -80.45 -38.01
C MET A 543 -31.40 -81.63 -38.38
N SER A 544 -31.25 -82.59 -37.47
CA SER A 544 -30.89 -83.97 -37.85
C SER A 544 -31.48 -84.98 -36.85
N GLY A 545 -32.13 -86.02 -37.37
CA GLY A 545 -32.46 -87.23 -36.61
C GLY A 545 -33.79 -87.25 -35.82
N ALA A 546 -34.92 -87.35 -36.54
CA ALA A 546 -35.98 -88.35 -36.32
C ALA A 546 -37.12 -88.15 -37.35
#